data_AF-A0A958QEG1-F1
#
_entry.id   AF-A0A958QEG1-F1
#
_cell.length_a   1.000
_cell.length_b   1.000
_cell.length_c   1.000
_cell.angle_alpha   90.00
_cell.angle_beta   90.00
_cell.angle_gamma   90.00
#
_symmetry.space_group_name_H-M   'P 1'
#
loop_
_entity.id
_entity.type
_entity.pdbx_description
1 polymer ?
#
loop_
_entity_poly.entity_id
_entity_poly.type
_entity_poly.pdbx_seq_one_letter_code
_entity_poly.pdbx_strand_id
1 'polypeptide(L)'
;MSLFLFVSAVALVPFVEAQAATENSTDFVMCRNGKTVRTLRIKVADDNGSCKALYSKGGKDQVVGYGRQARSCKPFIDNVQNNLENANWRCQSLANMKITVPDNGATDESSSAEEPEESLSEDDGEWDE
;
A
#
# COMPACT_ATOMS: atom_id res chain seq x y z
N MET A 1 68.68 -15.57 14.77
CA MET A 1 68.02 -14.39 14.15
C MET A 1 66.70 -14.86 13.56
N SER A 2 65.61 -14.53 14.25
CA SER A 2 64.23 -14.85 13.88
C SER A 2 63.80 -14.06 12.64
N LEU A 3 63.01 -14.68 11.77
CA LEU A 3 62.10 -13.94 10.89
C LEU A 3 60.80 -14.73 10.75
N PHE A 4 59.81 -14.37 11.58
CA PHE A 4 58.42 -14.79 11.43
C PHE A 4 57.76 -13.86 10.40
N LEU A 5 57.34 -14.40 9.26
CA LEU A 5 56.48 -13.70 8.30
C LEU A 5 55.06 -14.29 8.37
N PHE A 6 54.25 -13.74 9.26
CA PHE A 6 52.79 -13.93 9.22
C PHE A 6 52.18 -12.81 8.37
N VAL A 7 51.98 -13.09 7.08
CA VAL A 7 51.19 -12.24 6.19
C VAL A 7 49.73 -12.64 6.34
N SER A 8 49.00 -11.97 7.24
CA SER A 8 47.56 -12.14 7.38
C SER A 8 46.84 -11.45 6.22
N ALA A 9 46.27 -12.25 5.32
CA ALA A 9 45.35 -11.79 4.29
C ALA A 9 43.98 -11.50 4.93
N VAL A 10 43.68 -10.23 5.17
CA VAL A 10 42.34 -9.77 5.56
C VAL A 10 41.50 -9.63 4.29
N ALA A 11 40.71 -10.66 3.99
CA ALA A 11 39.74 -10.61 2.90
C ALA A 11 38.56 -9.70 3.29
N LEU A 12 38.42 -8.58 2.59
CA LEU A 12 37.27 -7.68 2.67
C LEU A 12 36.06 -8.37 2.00
N VAL A 13 35.14 -8.87 2.81
CA VAL A 13 33.85 -9.40 2.32
C VAL A 13 32.85 -8.24 2.24
N PRO A 14 32.29 -7.91 1.06
CA PRO A 14 31.22 -6.91 0.97
C PRO A 14 29.93 -7.50 1.55
N PHE A 15 29.46 -6.90 2.63
CA PHE A 15 28.16 -7.18 3.23
C PHE A 15 27.09 -6.47 2.38
N VAL A 16 26.39 -7.21 1.53
CA VAL A 16 25.23 -6.70 0.79
C VAL A 16 24.00 -6.87 1.68
N GLU A 17 23.58 -5.80 2.35
CA GLU A 17 22.25 -5.74 2.98
C GLU A 17 21.20 -5.48 1.91
N ALA A 18 20.56 -6.56 1.43
CA ALA A 18 19.30 -6.47 0.71
C ALA A 18 18.18 -6.17 1.72
N GLN A 19 17.90 -4.90 1.96
CA GLN A 19 16.64 -4.50 2.62
C GLN A 19 15.50 -4.62 1.61
N ALA A 20 14.94 -5.82 1.51
CA ALA A 20 13.59 -6.00 0.97
C ALA A 20 12.59 -5.48 2.01
N ALA A 21 12.47 -4.16 2.10
CA ALA A 21 11.32 -3.55 2.74
C ALA A 21 10.12 -3.83 1.83
N THR A 22 9.35 -4.86 2.17
CA THR A 22 7.98 -5.02 1.67
C THR A 22 7.15 -3.87 2.25
N GLU A 23 7.33 -2.68 1.67
CA GLU A 23 6.56 -1.49 1.94
C GLU A 23 5.21 -1.60 1.24
N ASN A 24 4.32 -2.42 1.80
CA ASN A 24 2.89 -2.21 1.64
C ASN A 24 2.43 -1.12 2.62
N SER A 25 3.24 -0.06 2.82
CA SER A 25 2.82 1.12 3.56
C SER A 25 1.87 1.89 2.65
N THR A 26 0.58 1.59 2.77
CA THR A 26 -0.46 2.48 2.24
C THR A 26 -0.31 3.81 2.95
N ASP A 27 0.34 4.77 2.29
CA ASP A 27 0.41 6.16 2.75
C ASP A 27 -1.01 6.66 2.98
N PHE A 28 -1.36 6.82 4.24
CA PHE A 28 -2.66 7.31 4.69
C PHE A 28 -2.43 8.54 5.55
N VAL A 29 -3.01 9.66 5.15
CA VAL A 29 -2.90 10.93 5.87
C VAL A 29 -4.30 11.38 6.28
N MET A 30 -4.49 11.67 7.56
CA MET A 30 -5.72 12.27 8.06
C MET A 30 -5.49 13.75 8.32
N CYS A 31 -6.32 14.60 7.73
CA CYS A 31 -6.30 16.04 7.90
C CYS A 31 -7.58 16.51 8.61
N ARG A 32 -7.45 17.29 9.68
CA ARG A 32 -8.56 17.81 10.48
C ARG A 32 -8.57 19.32 10.54
N ASN A 33 -9.77 19.90 10.40
CA ASN A 33 -10.04 21.31 10.65
C ASN A 33 -11.37 21.45 11.41
N GLY A 34 -11.26 21.74 12.72
CA GLY A 34 -12.39 21.73 13.64
C GLY A 34 -13.07 20.36 13.75
N LYS A 35 -14.33 20.29 13.30
CA LYS A 35 -15.13 19.06 13.24
C LYS A 35 -15.05 18.35 11.89
N THR A 36 -14.40 18.96 10.89
CA THR A 36 -14.28 18.38 9.56
C THR A 36 -13.00 17.56 9.47
N VAL A 37 -13.13 16.33 8.98
CA VAL A 37 -12.00 15.43 8.72
C VAL A 37 -11.98 15.09 7.24
N ARG A 38 -10.77 15.07 6.67
CA ARG A 38 -10.49 14.63 5.30
C ARG A 38 -9.33 13.65 5.35
N THR A 39 -9.30 12.74 4.39
CA THR A 39 -8.31 11.66 4.31
C THR A 39 -7.68 11.67 2.94
N LEU A 40 -6.37 11.50 2.90
CA LEU A 40 -5.60 11.29 1.69
C LEU A 40 -5.06 9.87 1.74
N ARG A 41 -5.16 9.12 0.65
CA ARG A 41 -4.60 7.77 0.58
C ARG A 41 -4.15 7.38 -0.80
N ILE A 42 -3.13 6.55 -0.88
CA ILE A 42 -2.71 5.90 -2.14
C ILE A 42 -3.35 4.51 -2.19
N LYS A 43 -4.05 4.22 -3.27
CA LYS A 43 -4.54 2.87 -3.58
C LYS A 43 -3.76 2.34 -4.78
N VAL A 44 -3.15 1.16 -4.65
CA VAL A 44 -2.61 0.42 -5.80
C VAL A 44 -3.80 -0.13 -6.58
N ALA A 45 -3.87 0.19 -7.86
CA ALA A 45 -5.06 -0.04 -8.67
C ALA A 45 -5.07 -1.41 -9.37
N ASP A 46 -3.91 -1.91 -9.78
CA ASP A 46 -3.77 -3.16 -10.54
C ASP A 46 -2.46 -3.88 -10.16
N ASP A 47 -2.32 -5.16 -10.56
CA ASP A 47 -1.10 -5.97 -10.37
C ASP A 47 0.15 -5.39 -11.04
N ASN A 48 -0.06 -4.51 -12.02
CA ASN A 48 0.99 -3.77 -12.71
C ASN A 48 1.65 -2.68 -11.82
N GLY A 49 1.19 -2.51 -10.59
CA GLY A 49 1.72 -1.52 -9.64
C GLY A 49 1.25 -0.08 -9.93
N SER A 50 0.24 0.09 -10.80
CA SER A 50 -0.42 1.37 -11.03
C SER A 50 -1.05 1.88 -9.73
N CYS A 51 -1.16 3.19 -9.56
CA CYS A 51 -1.70 3.78 -8.33
C CYS A 51 -2.68 4.91 -8.60
N LYS A 52 -3.56 5.12 -7.61
CA LYS A 52 -4.53 6.22 -7.54
C LYS A 52 -4.33 6.96 -6.22
N ALA A 53 -4.10 8.26 -6.30
CA ALA A 53 -4.14 9.14 -5.14
C ALA A 53 -5.58 9.59 -4.91
N LEU A 54 -6.12 9.32 -3.73
CA LEU A 54 -7.51 9.57 -3.36
C LEU A 54 -7.57 10.61 -2.25
N TYR A 55 -8.55 11.49 -2.34
CA TYR A 55 -8.84 12.54 -1.37
C TYR A 55 -10.32 12.56 -0.99
N SER A 56 -10.63 12.51 0.30
CA SER A 56 -12.02 12.56 0.75
C SER A 56 -12.52 13.98 0.99
N LYS A 57 -13.68 14.30 0.41
CA LYS A 57 -14.37 15.57 0.57
C LYS A 57 -15.88 15.33 0.64
N GLY A 58 -16.49 15.71 1.77
CA GLY A 58 -17.94 15.53 1.96
C GLY A 58 -18.39 14.07 2.01
N GLY A 59 -17.55 13.18 2.57
CA GLY A 59 -17.84 11.75 2.67
C GLY A 59 -17.64 10.96 1.37
N LYS A 60 -17.16 11.60 0.29
CA LYS A 60 -16.85 10.94 -0.98
C LYS A 60 -15.37 11.05 -1.30
N ASP A 61 -14.82 9.98 -1.85
CA ASP A 61 -13.45 9.99 -2.35
C ASP A 61 -13.41 10.53 -3.78
N GLN A 62 -12.41 11.37 -4.02
CA GLN A 62 -12.11 11.94 -5.33
C GLN A 62 -10.70 11.54 -5.72
N VAL A 63 -10.52 11.14 -6.97
CA VAL A 63 -9.18 10.86 -7.48
C VAL A 63 -8.50 12.19 -7.81
N VAL A 64 -7.34 12.43 -7.20
CA VAL A 64 -6.53 13.65 -7.39
C VAL A 64 -5.28 13.39 -8.24
N GLY A 65 -4.97 12.11 -8.51
CA GLY A 65 -3.83 11.75 -9.34
C GLY A 65 -3.79 10.26 -9.67
N TYR A 66 -3.08 9.95 -10.75
CA TYR A 66 -2.78 8.60 -11.19
C TYR A 66 -1.28 8.47 -11.39
N GLY A 67 -0.74 7.29 -11.09
CA GLY A 67 0.66 6.96 -11.31
C GLY A 67 0.81 5.57 -11.90
N ARG A 68 1.90 5.35 -12.66
CA ARG A 68 2.23 4.03 -13.20
C ARG A 68 2.89 3.12 -12.18
N GLN A 69 3.40 3.68 -11.08
CA GLN A 69 4.04 2.98 -9.97
C GLN A 69 3.52 3.56 -8.66
N ALA A 70 3.42 2.76 -7.60
CA ALA A 70 2.94 3.19 -6.28
C ALA A 70 3.58 4.51 -5.79
N ARG A 71 4.92 4.62 -5.90
CA ARG A 71 5.68 5.81 -5.51
C ARG A 71 5.32 7.06 -6.30
N SER A 72 4.83 6.91 -7.54
CA SER A 72 4.43 8.04 -8.38
C SER A 72 3.17 8.76 -7.88
N CYS A 73 2.39 8.16 -6.98
CA CYS A 73 1.21 8.82 -6.40
C CYS A 73 1.55 9.74 -5.22
N LYS A 74 2.73 9.56 -4.60
CA LYS A 74 3.16 10.30 -3.41
C LYS A 74 3.17 11.83 -3.62
N PRO A 75 3.69 12.37 -4.73
CA PRO A 75 3.67 13.82 -4.96
C PRO A 75 2.27 14.43 -4.98
N PHE A 76 1.24 13.69 -5.44
CA PHE A 76 -0.14 14.19 -5.43
C PHE A 76 -0.68 14.30 -4.00
N ILE A 77 -0.38 13.31 -3.14
CA ILE A 77 -0.75 13.35 -1.73
C ILE A 77 -0.05 14.52 -1.03
N ASP A 78 1.24 14.68 -1.26
CA ASP A 78 2.04 15.76 -0.65
C ASP A 78 1.55 17.15 -1.07
N ASN A 79 1.22 17.32 -2.34
CA ASN A 79 0.66 18.57 -2.84
C ASN A 79 -0.69 18.90 -2.18
N VAL A 80 -1.59 17.92 -2.05
CA VAL A 80 -2.88 18.16 -1.39
C VAL A 80 -2.71 18.39 0.11
N GLN A 81 -1.81 17.65 0.76
CA GLN A 81 -1.47 17.85 2.17
C GLN A 81 -0.96 19.27 2.39
N ASN A 82 0.04 19.73 1.63
CA ASN A 82 0.60 21.08 1.73
C ASN A 82 -0.48 22.16 1.54
N ASN A 83 -1.37 21.98 0.56
CA ASN A 83 -2.47 22.91 0.33
C ASN A 83 -3.45 22.98 1.51
N LEU A 84 -3.72 21.85 2.17
CA LEU A 84 -4.57 21.80 3.34
C LEU A 84 -3.89 22.45 4.55
N GLU A 85 -2.61 22.17 4.77
CA GLU A 85 -1.83 22.76 5.85
C GLU A 85 -1.73 24.28 5.70
N ASN A 86 -1.49 24.78 4.49
CA ASN A 86 -1.53 26.21 4.17
C ASN A 86 -2.91 26.85 4.40
N ALA A 87 -3.97 26.05 4.34
CA ALA A 87 -5.34 26.45 4.69
C ALA A 87 -5.69 26.20 6.17
N ASN A 88 -4.68 26.07 7.06
CA ASN A 88 -4.79 25.84 8.50
C ASN A 88 -5.43 24.48 8.90
N TRP A 89 -5.32 23.45 8.05
CA TRP A 89 -5.66 22.08 8.45
C TRP A 89 -4.48 21.44 9.19
N ARG A 90 -4.77 20.54 10.13
CA ARG A 90 -3.76 19.72 10.81
C ARG A 90 -3.74 18.33 10.20
N CYS A 91 -2.67 17.98 9.49
CA CYS A 91 -2.49 16.69 8.85
C CYS A 91 -1.56 15.77 9.64
N GLN A 92 -1.85 14.48 9.64
CA GLN A 92 -1.07 13.44 10.33
C GLN A 92 -0.94 12.22 9.41
N SER A 93 0.30 11.79 9.14
CA SER A 93 0.58 10.57 8.38
C SER A 93 0.54 9.36 9.32
N LEU A 94 -0.11 8.29 8.86
CA LEU A 94 -0.47 7.12 9.65
C LEU A 94 0.24 5.85 9.13
N ALA A 95 1.51 6.01 8.73
CA ALA A 95 2.31 4.99 8.06
C ALA A 95 2.45 3.65 8.81
N ASN A 96 2.14 3.59 10.12
CA ASN A 96 2.29 2.39 10.96
C ASN A 96 1.17 2.22 12.00
N MET A 97 -0.09 2.55 11.68
CA MET A 97 -1.18 2.27 12.62
C MET A 97 -1.64 0.82 12.56
N LYS A 98 -1.30 0.06 13.61
CA LYS A 98 -1.94 -1.22 13.93
C LYS A 98 -3.36 -0.93 14.41
N ILE A 99 -4.35 -1.24 13.58
CA ILE A 99 -5.76 -1.17 13.97
C ILE A 99 -5.99 -2.31 14.99
N THR A 100 -5.98 -1.96 16.27
CA THR A 100 -6.48 -2.88 17.30
C THR A 100 -7.99 -2.79 17.27
N VAL A 101 -8.64 -3.78 16.66
CA VAL A 101 -10.08 -3.95 16.81
C VAL A 101 -10.33 -4.22 18.30
N PRO A 102 -11.18 -3.46 18.99
CA PRO A 102 -11.53 -3.78 20.37
C PRO A 102 -12.27 -5.12 20.35
N ASP A 103 -11.66 -6.15 20.96
CA ASP A 103 -12.27 -7.44 21.26
C ASP A 103 -13.46 -7.23 22.22
N ASN A 104 -14.61 -6.87 21.69
CA ASN A 104 -15.87 -7.08 22.36
C ASN A 104 -16.25 -8.52 22.04
N GLY A 105 -15.80 -9.46 22.89
CA GLY A 105 -15.91 -10.91 22.72
C GLY A 105 -17.20 -11.38 22.03
N ALA A 106 -17.14 -11.47 20.70
CA ALA A 106 -18.10 -12.10 19.85
C ALA A 106 -17.31 -13.14 19.06
N THR A 107 -17.46 -14.37 19.51
CA THR A 107 -17.07 -15.60 18.83
C THR A 107 -17.45 -15.57 17.35
N ASP A 108 -16.44 -15.85 16.52
CA ASP A 108 -16.45 -16.56 15.23
C ASP A 108 -17.31 -15.96 14.10
N GLU A 109 -16.84 -15.79 12.87
CA GLU A 109 -16.44 -16.90 12.01
C GLU A 109 -15.68 -16.36 10.80
N SER A 110 -14.47 -16.89 10.58
CA SER A 110 -13.78 -16.82 9.30
C SER A 110 -14.53 -17.71 8.32
N SER A 111 -15.53 -17.17 7.63
CA SER A 111 -16.11 -17.82 6.45
C SER A 111 -15.26 -17.48 5.24
N SER A 112 -14.22 -18.29 5.02
CA SER A 112 -13.76 -18.61 3.68
C SER A 112 -14.94 -19.17 2.90
N ALA A 113 -15.55 -18.36 2.04
CA ALA A 113 -16.49 -18.88 1.05
C ALA A 113 -15.67 -19.50 -0.08
N GLU A 114 -15.38 -20.79 0.08
CA GLU A 114 -15.12 -21.72 -1.01
C GLU A 114 -16.44 -22.02 -1.77
N GLU A 115 -16.28 -22.18 -3.09
CA GLU A 115 -17.11 -22.96 -4.05
C GLU A 115 -18.38 -22.35 -4.69
N PRO A 116 -18.79 -22.78 -5.91
CA PRO A 116 -18.37 -24.00 -6.62
C PRO A 116 -17.90 -23.84 -8.08
N GLU A 117 -17.15 -24.85 -8.53
CA GLU A 117 -16.93 -25.15 -9.94
C GLU A 117 -18.25 -25.63 -10.56
N GLU A 118 -18.72 -24.93 -11.59
CA GLU A 118 -19.81 -25.43 -12.44
C GLU A 118 -19.22 -25.84 -13.79
N SER A 119 -19.04 -27.15 -13.91
CA SER A 119 -18.81 -27.87 -15.15
C SER A 119 -20.12 -27.92 -15.95
N LEU A 120 -20.15 -27.24 -17.10
CA LEU A 120 -21.20 -27.42 -18.10
C LEU A 120 -20.55 -27.90 -19.40
N SER A 121 -20.85 -29.16 -19.69
CA SER A 121 -20.51 -29.94 -20.89
C SER A 121 -21.18 -29.40 -22.15
N GLU A 122 -20.47 -29.56 -23.27
CA GLU A 122 -20.87 -29.84 -24.66
C GLU A 122 -22.36 -29.67 -25.02
N ASP A 123 -22.64 -28.83 -26.03
CA ASP A 123 -23.76 -29.07 -26.95
C ASP A 123 -23.41 -28.58 -28.37
N ASP A 124 -23.55 -29.50 -29.31
CA ASP A 124 -23.01 -29.47 -30.67
C ASP A 124 -24.11 -28.96 -31.61
N GLY A 125 -24.00 -27.69 -32.02
CA GLY A 125 -24.97 -27.05 -32.91
C GLY A 125 -24.53 -27.03 -34.36
N GLU A 126 -24.61 -28.18 -35.03
CA GLU A 126 -24.60 -28.33 -36.48
C GLU A 126 -25.77 -27.56 -37.12
N TRP A 127 -25.47 -26.70 -38.11
CA TRP A 127 -26.46 -26.15 -39.03
C TRP A 127 -25.90 -26.25 -40.45
N ASP A 128 -26.27 -27.34 -41.11
CA ASP A 128 -26.30 -27.44 -42.57
C ASP A 128 -27.25 -26.39 -43.15
N GLU A 129 -26.77 -25.63 -44.15
CA GLU A 129 -27.39 -25.46 -45.49
C GLU A 129 -26.57 -24.49 -46.37
#